data_AF-A0A9W6ZMT6-F1
#
_entry.id   AF-A0A9W6ZMT6-F1
#
_cell.length_a   1.000
_cell.length_b   1.000
_cell.length_c   1.000
_cell.angle_alpha   90.00
_cell.angle_beta   90.00
_cell.angle_gamma   90.00
#
_symmetry.space_group_name_H-M   'P 1'
#
loop_
_entity.id
_entity.type
_entity.pdbx_description
1 polymer ?
#
loop_
_entity_poly.entity_id
_entity_poly.type
_entity_poly.pdbx_seq_one_letter_code
_entity_poly.pdbx_strand_id
1 'polypeptide(L)'
;MDSLSNEQKQEMATSFAALALFDGDAEVSAESIKSLLDATGNEVEGFYPIIFANFLTTENITKLITTPGGSGGGGGDGGAGGDAAAEEEEEEKVEEEEIDMSGGMDMFGGEEGTGDY
;
A
#
# COMPACT_ATOMS: atom_id res chain seq x y z
N MET A 1 -8.27 22.59 -5.90
CA MET A 1 -6.90 22.11 -5.65
C MET A 1 -5.95 23.20 -5.11
N ASP A 2 -6.33 24.48 -5.08
CA ASP A 2 -5.35 25.56 -4.85
C ASP A 2 -4.76 25.59 -3.43
N SER A 3 -5.42 24.96 -2.46
CA SER A 3 -4.94 24.81 -1.08
C SER A 3 -4.12 23.54 -0.83
N LEU A 4 -3.91 22.70 -1.83
CA LEU A 4 -3.12 21.47 -1.71
C LEU A 4 -1.65 21.74 -2.00
N SER A 5 -0.76 21.04 -1.27
CA SER A 5 0.65 20.99 -1.62
C SER A 5 0.85 20.32 -2.99
N ASN A 6 2.03 20.47 -3.58
CA ASN A 6 2.31 19.83 -4.87
C ASN A 6 2.26 18.32 -4.75
N GLU A 7 2.77 17.76 -3.66
CA GLU A 7 2.77 16.32 -3.37
C GLU A 7 1.33 15.80 -3.28
N GLN A 8 0.45 16.49 -2.54
CA GLN A 8 -0.95 16.15 -2.43
C GLN A 8 -1.69 16.19 -3.78
N LYS A 9 -1.33 17.15 -4.65
CA LYS A 9 -1.88 17.22 -6.01
C LYS A 9 -1.43 16.02 -6.85
N GLN A 10 -0.16 15.63 -6.75
CA GLN A 10 0.36 14.47 -7.47
C GLN A 10 -0.28 13.17 -7.00
N GLU A 11 -0.45 12.98 -5.69
CA GLU A 11 -1.17 11.85 -5.10
C GLU A 11 -2.63 11.79 -5.57
N MET A 12 -3.33 12.93 -5.53
CA MET A 12 -4.71 13.00 -6.03
C MET A 12 -4.79 12.72 -7.53
N ALA A 13 -3.90 13.31 -8.34
CA ALA A 13 -3.90 13.07 -9.77
C ALA A 13 -3.66 11.58 -10.09
N THR A 14 -2.68 10.96 -9.42
CA THR A 14 -2.34 9.55 -9.62
C THR A 14 -3.47 8.62 -9.18
N SER A 15 -4.09 8.90 -8.03
CA SER A 15 -5.23 8.12 -7.54
C SER A 15 -6.45 8.20 -8.46
N PHE A 16 -6.77 9.40 -8.96
CA PHE A 16 -7.86 9.57 -9.92
C PHE A 16 -7.56 8.94 -11.28
N ALA A 17 -6.31 8.98 -11.74
CA ALA A 17 -5.90 8.30 -12.96
C ALA A 17 -6.13 6.77 -12.84
N ALA A 18 -5.72 6.17 -11.72
CA ALA A 18 -5.94 4.75 -11.47
C ALA A 18 -7.44 4.37 -11.43
N LEU A 19 -8.26 5.18 -10.75
CA LEU A 19 -9.72 4.96 -10.68
C LEU A 19 -10.41 5.17 -12.04
N ALA A 20 -9.96 6.15 -12.83
CA ALA A 20 -10.50 6.39 -14.17
C ALA A 20 -10.18 5.24 -15.13
N LEU A 21 -8.97 4.65 -15.04
CA LEU A 21 -8.61 3.46 -15.81
C LEU A 21 -9.49 2.27 -15.42
N PHE A 22 -9.70 2.06 -14.11
CA PHE A 22 -10.60 1.01 -13.62
C PHE A 22 -12.04 1.19 -14.11
N ASP A 23 -12.62 2.39 -14.02
CA ASP A 23 -13.98 2.69 -14.50
C ASP A 23 -14.10 2.54 -16.02
N GLY A 24 -13.02 2.81 -16.76
CA GLY A 24 -12.93 2.62 -18.20
C GLY A 24 -12.64 1.18 -18.64
N ASP A 25 -12.68 0.19 -17.74
CA ASP A 25 -12.28 -1.21 -17.99
C ASP A 25 -10.90 -1.35 -18.65
N ALA A 26 -9.99 -0.40 -18.36
CA ALA A 26 -8.62 -0.39 -18.85
C ALA A 26 -7.66 -0.99 -17.81
N GLU A 27 -6.49 -1.42 -18.28
CA GLU A 27 -5.44 -1.96 -17.39
C GLU A 27 -4.89 -0.87 -16.46
N VAL A 28 -4.92 -1.15 -15.14
CA VAL A 28 -4.33 -0.30 -14.12
C VAL A 28 -2.86 -0.70 -13.91
N SER A 29 -1.99 -0.18 -14.77
CA SER A 29 -0.53 -0.35 -14.69
C SER A 29 0.18 1.00 -14.53
N ALA A 30 1.44 1.00 -14.10
CA ALA A 30 2.22 2.23 -13.95
C ALA A 30 2.35 3.00 -15.28
N GLU A 31 2.46 2.28 -16.39
CA GLU A 31 2.54 2.85 -17.75
C GLU A 31 1.21 3.48 -18.17
N SER A 32 0.09 2.80 -17.93
CA SER A 32 -1.26 3.33 -18.23
C SER A 32 -1.56 4.57 -17.39
N ILE A 33 -1.24 4.53 -16.09
CA ILE A 33 -1.43 5.67 -15.17
C ILE A 33 -0.61 6.86 -15.65
N LYS A 34 0.69 6.65 -15.92
CA LYS A 34 1.56 7.72 -16.43
C LYS A 34 1.05 8.29 -17.75
N SER A 35 0.63 7.43 -18.68
CA SER A 35 0.11 7.86 -19.99
C SER A 35 -1.13 8.75 -19.84
N LEU A 36 -2.03 8.42 -18.92
CA LEU A 36 -3.23 9.23 -18.64
C LEU A 36 -2.87 10.57 -17.97
N LEU A 37 -1.90 10.57 -17.07
CA LEU A 37 -1.41 11.80 -16.42
C LEU A 37 -0.76 12.74 -17.45
N ASP A 38 0.10 12.21 -18.33
CA ASP A 38 0.71 12.96 -19.42
C ASP A 38 -0.35 13.53 -20.38
N ALA A 39 -1.36 12.72 -20.74
CA ALA A 39 -2.46 13.14 -21.63
C ALA A 39 -3.34 14.27 -21.02
N THR A 40 -3.38 14.35 -19.69
CA THR A 40 -4.14 15.38 -18.96
C THR A 40 -3.28 16.56 -18.50
N GLY A 41 -1.98 16.55 -18.82
CA GLY A 41 -1.04 17.62 -18.47
C GLY A 41 -0.66 17.66 -16.99
N ASN A 42 -0.77 16.53 -16.28
CA ASN A 42 -0.37 16.42 -14.87
C ASN A 42 1.06 15.89 -14.78
N GLU A 43 1.98 16.70 -14.27
CA GLU A 43 3.33 16.26 -13.96
C GLU A 43 3.36 15.62 -12.56
N VAL A 44 3.79 14.36 -12.48
CA VAL A 44 3.97 13.63 -11.23
C VAL A 44 5.34 12.98 -11.16
N GLU A 45 5.86 12.81 -9.96
CA GLU A 45 7.09 12.06 -9.75
C GLU A 45 6.89 10.58 -10.10
N GLY A 46 7.89 9.99 -10.77
CA GLY A 46 7.76 8.65 -11.36
C GLY A 46 7.49 7.53 -10.35
N PHE A 47 7.76 7.75 -9.06
CA PHE A 47 7.46 6.77 -8.02
C PHE A 47 5.95 6.66 -7.76
N TYR A 48 5.17 7.72 -7.95
CA TYR A 48 3.73 7.72 -7.68
C TYR A 48 2.97 6.71 -8.55
N PRO A 49 3.06 6.73 -9.90
CA PRO A 49 2.40 5.73 -10.75
C PRO A 49 2.78 4.29 -10.38
N ILE A 50 4.03 4.05 -9.98
CA ILE A 50 4.53 2.72 -9.60
C ILE A 50 3.86 2.23 -8.32
N ILE A 51 3.88 3.03 -7.25
CA ILE A 51 3.30 2.64 -5.96
C ILE A 51 1.78 2.46 -6.10
N PHE A 52 1.11 3.37 -6.82
CA PHE A 52 -0.33 3.28 -7.03
C PHE A 52 -0.73 2.07 -7.87
N ALA A 53 0.01 1.73 -8.93
CA ALA A 53 -0.25 0.52 -9.70
C ALA A 53 -0.08 -0.76 -8.87
N ASN A 54 0.94 -0.82 -8.01
CA ASN A 54 1.18 -1.97 -7.14
C ASN A 54 0.07 -2.13 -6.08
N PHE A 55 -0.51 -1.04 -5.59
CA PHE A 55 -1.52 -1.07 -4.54
C PHE A 55 -2.95 -1.18 -5.09
N LEU A 56 -3.29 -0.41 -6.12
CA LEU A 56 -4.63 -0.32 -6.70
C LEU A 56 -4.84 -1.34 -7.83
N THR A 57 -4.66 -2.62 -7.51
CA THR A 57 -5.09 -3.69 -8.40
C THR A 57 -6.62 -3.66 -8.56
N THR A 58 -7.15 -4.20 -9.66
CA THR A 58 -8.60 -4.29 -9.92
C THR A 58 -9.36 -4.90 -8.73
N GLU A 59 -8.79 -5.93 -8.10
CA GLU A 59 -9.36 -6.57 -6.90
C GLU A 59 -9.40 -5.61 -5.71
N ASN A 60 -8.30 -4.90 -5.46
CA ASN A 60 -8.20 -3.96 -4.34
C ASN A 60 -9.14 -2.76 -4.53
N ILE A 61 -9.25 -2.22 -5.74
CA ILE A 61 -10.21 -1.15 -6.06
C ILE A 61 -11.65 -1.64 -5.83
N THR A 62 -11.98 -2.85 -6.29
CA THR A 62 -13.31 -3.44 -6.07
C THR A 62 -13.61 -3.56 -4.58
N LYS A 63 -12.68 -4.10 -3.79
CA LYS A 63 -12.81 -4.24 -2.32
C LYS A 63 -13.03 -2.88 -1.64
N LEU A 64 -12.30 -1.84 -2.05
CA LEU A 64 -12.47 -0.48 -1.52
C LEU A 64 -13.87 0.07 -1.78
N ILE A 65 -14.43 -0.19 -2.95
CA ILE A 65 -15.77 0.29 -3.34
C ILE A 65 -16.87 -0.49 -2.63
N THR A 66 -16.77 -1.82 -2.56
CA THR A 66 -17.82 -2.68 -2.00
C THR A 66 -17.83 -2.68 -0.47
N THR A 67 -16.69 -2.37 0.16
CA THR A 67 -16.53 -2.40 1.62
C THR A 67 -15.87 -1.11 2.12
N PRO A 68 -16.54 0.06 2.01
CA PRO A 68 -15.95 1.38 2.25
C PRO A 68 -15.56 1.69 3.71
N GLY A 69 -15.61 0.70 4.61
CA GLY A 69 -15.13 0.79 6.00
C GLY A 69 -14.09 -0.27 6.39
N GLY A 70 -13.68 -1.14 5.46
CA GLY A 70 -12.80 -2.28 5.73
C GLY A 70 -11.30 -2.04 5.48
N SER A 71 -10.92 -0.90 4.89
CA SER A 71 -9.53 -0.65 4.46
C SER A 71 -8.75 0.33 5.36
N GLY A 72 -9.30 0.71 6.51
CA GLY A 72 -8.56 1.44 7.55
C GLY A 72 -7.66 0.49 8.34
N GLY A 73 -6.66 -0.11 7.69
CA GLY A 73 -5.78 -1.09 8.32
C GLY A 73 -4.61 -1.45 7.42
N GLY A 74 -3.64 -0.55 7.31
CA GLY A 74 -2.29 -0.98 6.97
C GLY A 74 -1.75 -1.82 8.13
N GLY A 75 -1.41 -3.07 7.84
CA GLY A 75 -0.73 -3.97 8.76
C GLY A 75 -1.64 -4.97 9.45
N GLY A 76 -1.40 -6.25 9.17
CA GLY A 76 -1.96 -7.37 9.91
C GLY A 76 -2.81 -8.28 9.03
N ASP A 77 -2.24 -9.44 8.72
CA ASP A 77 -3.03 -10.67 8.67
C ASP A 77 -3.87 -10.71 9.97
N GLY A 78 -5.14 -10.35 9.86
CA GLY A 78 -5.96 -9.94 10.99
C GLY A 78 -7.41 -10.18 10.62
N GLY A 79 -7.88 -11.38 10.96
CA GLY A 79 -9.16 -11.93 10.57
C GLY A 79 -10.34 -10.96 10.73
N ALA A 80 -11.21 -10.97 9.73
CA ALA A 80 -12.55 -10.45 9.85
C ALA A 80 -13.34 -11.32 10.85
N GLY A 81 -13.37 -10.91 12.11
CA GLY A 81 -14.32 -11.39 13.10
C GLY A 81 -15.69 -10.77 12.84
N GLY A 82 -16.71 -11.61 12.65
CA GLY A 82 -18.10 -11.19 12.46
C GLY A 82 -19.08 -12.35 12.24
N ASP A 83 -19.25 -13.16 13.27
CA ASP A 83 -20.44 -14.00 13.58
C ASP A 83 -20.75 -15.23 12.71
N ALA A 84 -20.26 -16.40 13.15
CA ALA A 84 -21.05 -17.65 13.20
C ALA A 84 -20.43 -18.58 14.27
N ALA A 85 -21.28 -19.02 15.19
CA ALA A 85 -20.94 -19.68 16.44
C ALA A 85 -20.49 -21.15 16.30
N ALA A 86 -19.54 -21.50 17.18
CA ALA A 86 -19.42 -22.72 18.01
C ALA A 86 -19.55 -24.12 17.39
N GLU A 87 -18.45 -24.89 17.43
CA GLU A 87 -18.15 -25.99 18.39
C GLU A 87 -16.82 -26.66 17.95
N GLU A 88 -15.76 -26.50 18.75
CA GLU A 88 -15.11 -27.56 19.55
C GLU A 88 -14.39 -28.65 18.74
N GLU A 89 -13.06 -28.58 18.68
CA GLU A 89 -12.23 -29.66 19.25
C GLU A 89 -10.84 -29.14 19.63
N GLU A 90 -10.30 -29.77 20.66
CA GLU A 90 -9.23 -29.38 21.57
C GLU A 90 -7.79 -29.41 21.00
N GLU A 91 -6.96 -28.56 21.64
CA GLU A 91 -5.57 -28.77 22.07
C GLU A 91 -4.54 -29.47 21.15
N GLU A 92 -3.48 -28.74 20.80
CA GLU A 92 -2.11 -29.15 21.19
C GLU A 92 -1.11 -27.98 21.21
N LYS A 93 -0.78 -27.55 22.44
CA LYS A 93 0.57 -27.32 23.00
C LYS A 93 1.67 -26.62 22.16
N VAL A 94 1.94 -25.38 22.56
CA VAL A 94 3.26 -24.78 22.92
C VAL A 94 4.52 -25.51 22.43
N GLU A 95 5.27 -24.83 21.56
CA GLU A 95 6.72 -24.72 21.68
C GLU A 95 7.13 -23.27 21.40
N GLU A 96 7.45 -22.55 22.48
CA GLU A 96 8.23 -21.32 22.46
C GLU A 96 9.66 -21.69 22.09
N GLU A 97 10.22 -21.17 21.00
CA GLU A 97 11.66 -20.92 20.92
C GLU A 97 11.96 -19.72 20.01
N GLU A 98 12.51 -18.69 20.66
CA GLU A 98 13.40 -17.64 20.14
C GLU A 98 12.83 -16.45 19.37
N ILE A 99 12.45 -15.46 20.19
CA ILE A 99 12.81 -14.05 20.05
C ILE A 99 14.20 -13.86 19.43
N ASP A 100 14.27 -13.28 18.22
CA ASP A 100 15.40 -12.44 17.80
C ASP A 100 14.87 -11.08 17.28
N MET A 101 14.36 -10.30 18.24
CA MET A 101 14.20 -8.85 18.14
C MET A 101 15.12 -8.18 19.16
N SER A 102 16.45 -8.31 18.99
CA SER A 102 17.41 -7.52 19.74
C SER A 102 18.62 -7.14 18.89
N GLY A 103 18.47 -6.07 18.09
CA GLY A 103 19.64 -5.49 17.43
C GLY A 103 19.37 -4.32 16.50
N GLY A 104 18.43 -3.44 16.85
CA GLY A 104 18.22 -2.18 16.12
C GLY A 104 19.47 -1.30 16.14
N MET A 105 20.22 -1.28 15.03
CA MET A 105 21.28 -0.28 14.82
C MET A 105 21.45 0.19 13.36
N ASP A 106 20.66 -0.25 12.38
CA ASP A 106 20.93 0.10 10.95
C ASP A 106 19.88 1.00 10.27
N MET A 107 19.06 1.72 11.05
CA MET A 107 17.98 2.57 10.50
C MET A 107 18.08 4.07 10.85
N PHE A 108 19.19 4.55 11.43
CA PHE A 108 19.42 5.98 11.62
C PHE A 108 20.92 6.27 11.61
N GLY A 109 21.34 7.19 10.74
CA GLY A 109 22.73 7.39 10.33
C GLY A 109 23.75 7.71 11.42
N GLY A 110 25.02 7.47 11.08
CA GLY A 110 26.18 7.84 11.88
C GLY A 110 27.46 7.19 11.35
N GLU A 111 28.08 7.84 10.37
CA GLU A 111 29.51 7.76 10.07
C GLU A 111 30.35 7.73 11.35
N GLU A 112 31.28 6.76 11.50
CA GLU A 112 32.68 6.81 12.02
C GLU A 112 33.18 5.34 11.99
N GLY A 113 34.05 4.86 11.09
CA GLY A 113 35.40 5.34 10.85
C GLY A 113 36.42 4.35 11.45
N THR A 114 36.70 3.21 10.79
CA THR A 114 37.94 2.44 11.01
C THR A 114 38.35 1.71 9.72
N GLY A 115 39.10 2.43 8.88
CA GLY A 115 39.93 1.80 7.86
C GLY A 115 41.12 1.12 8.53
N ASP A 116 41.34 -0.15 8.18
CA ASP A 116 42.65 -0.78 8.24
C ASP A 116 42.87 -1.55 6.94
N TYR A 117 43.27 -0.78 5.92
CA TYR A 117 43.98 -1.21 4.71
C TYR A 117 44.75 -0.02 4.12
#